data_AF-A0A4S1GDD8-F1
#
_entry.id   AF-A0A4S1GDD8-F1
#
_cell.length_a   1.000
_cell.length_b   1.000
_cell.length_c   1.000
_cell.angle_alpha   90.00
_cell.angle_beta   90.00
_cell.angle_gamma   90.00
#
_symmetry.space_group_name_H-M   'P 1'
#
loop_
_entity.id
_entity.type
_entity.pdbx_description
1 polymer ?
#
loop_
_entity_poly.entity_id
_entity_poly.type
_entity_poly.pdbx_seq_one_letter_code
_entity_poly.pdbx_strand_id
1 'polypeptide(L)'
;ADNPVRGLMSLVDALLHPVFDKGTRDFQPTNLEVTSIDVGNPATNVIPAKATATFNIRFNDTWTAETIQAEIHNRLDQAARRKKYRPGKKTAVDYELVWRDRPSHVFLTRDEKLIDTLSRSVAAVVGKTPVLSTSGGTS
;
A
#
# COMPACT_ATOMS: atom_id res chain seq x y z
N ALA A 1 1.05 -20.79 -23.76
CA ALA A 1 1.95 -20.49 -22.62
C ALA A 1 1.29 -19.49 -21.68
N ASP A 2 1.71 -19.42 -20.42
CA ASP A 2 1.15 -18.53 -19.40
C ASP A 2 2.21 -17.56 -18.93
N ASN A 3 2.16 -16.31 -19.39
CA ASN A 3 3.19 -15.34 -19.04
C ASN A 3 2.86 -14.70 -17.68
N PRO A 4 3.71 -14.87 -16.65
CA PRO A 4 3.44 -14.37 -15.30
C PRO A 4 3.30 -12.85 -15.25
N VAL A 5 3.92 -12.10 -16.17
CA VAL A 5 3.77 -10.63 -16.26
C VAL A 5 2.30 -10.24 -16.47
N ARG A 6 1.55 -11.01 -17.28
CA ARG A 6 0.12 -10.76 -17.50
C ARG A 6 -0.71 -10.98 -16.24
N GLY A 7 -0.34 -11.97 -15.43
CA GLY A 7 -0.96 -12.23 -14.13
C GLY A 7 -0.64 -11.10 -13.14
N LEU A 8 0.64 -10.73 -13.03
CA LEU A 8 1.13 -9.68 -12.15
C LEU A 8 0.45 -8.33 -12.42
N MET A 9 0.23 -7.97 -13.69
CA MET A 9 -0.50 -6.74 -14.05
C MET A 9 -1.92 -6.71 -13.46
N SER A 10 -2.65 -7.84 -13.46
CA SER A 10 -3.98 -7.92 -12.85
C SER A 10 -3.92 -7.73 -11.32
N LEU A 11 -2.90 -8.29 -10.68
CA LEU A 11 -2.72 -8.21 -9.23
C LEU A 11 -2.36 -6.78 -8.80
N VAL A 12 -1.38 -6.17 -9.46
CA VAL A 12 -0.95 -4.79 -9.18
C VAL A 12 -2.08 -3.79 -9.42
N ASP A 13 -2.85 -3.95 -10.50
CA ASP A 13 -4.04 -3.13 -10.77
C ASP A 13 -5.03 -3.15 -9.60
N ALA A 14 -5.27 -4.31 -8.99
CA ALA A 14 -6.17 -4.42 -7.85
C ALA A 14 -5.60 -3.85 -6.54
N LEU A 15 -4.28 -3.84 -6.38
CA LEU A 15 -3.62 -3.19 -5.25
C LEU A 15 -3.71 -1.66 -5.34
N LEU A 16 -3.64 -1.11 -6.56
CA LEU A 16 -3.68 0.34 -6.80
C LEU A 16 -5.09 0.89 -7.00
N HIS A 17 -6.05 0.04 -7.40
CA HIS A 17 -7.42 0.46 -7.69
C HIS A 17 -8.48 -0.59 -7.32
N PRO A 18 -9.61 -0.18 -6.70
CA PRO A 18 -9.93 1.19 -6.26
C PRO A 18 -9.09 1.65 -5.05
N VAL A 19 -9.20 2.92 -4.67
CA VAL A 19 -8.58 3.41 -3.42
C VAL A 19 -9.09 2.60 -2.21
N PHE A 20 -8.28 2.49 -1.15
CA PHE A 20 -8.67 1.75 0.06
C PHE A 20 -9.73 2.50 0.88
N ASP A 21 -9.56 3.80 1.01
CA ASP A 21 -10.48 4.70 1.72
C ASP A 21 -10.30 6.14 1.20
N LYS A 22 -10.98 7.09 1.85
CA LYS A 22 -10.95 8.52 1.49
C LYS A 22 -10.25 9.38 2.53
N GLY A 23 -9.50 8.79 3.46
CA GLY A 23 -8.96 9.48 4.62
C GLY A 23 -9.98 9.68 5.73
N THR A 24 -9.53 10.29 6.81
CA THR A 24 -10.35 10.72 7.94
C THR A 24 -10.11 12.20 8.22
N ARG A 25 -10.70 12.72 9.30
CA ARG A 25 -10.43 14.10 9.74
C ARG A 25 -8.95 14.31 10.06
N ASP A 26 -8.32 13.32 10.68
CA ASP A 26 -7.00 13.45 11.30
C ASP A 26 -5.90 12.81 10.42
N PHE A 27 -6.27 12.03 9.39
CA PHE A 27 -5.32 11.30 8.53
C PHE A 27 -5.67 11.38 7.05
N GLN A 28 -4.62 11.38 6.21
CA GLN A 28 -4.74 11.24 4.76
C GLN A 28 -5.32 9.86 4.36
N PRO A 29 -5.79 9.69 3.10
CA PRO A 29 -6.18 8.37 2.60
C PRO A 29 -5.06 7.35 2.72
N THR A 30 -5.42 6.09 2.98
CA THR A 30 -4.46 4.98 2.92
C THR A 30 -3.85 4.90 1.53
N ASN A 31 -2.51 4.84 1.49
CA ASN A 31 -1.75 4.85 0.25
C ASN A 31 -0.85 3.61 0.15
N LEU A 32 -1.04 2.83 -0.92
CA LEU A 32 -0.20 1.71 -1.29
C LEU A 32 0.63 2.09 -2.50
N GLU A 33 1.94 1.98 -2.38
CA GLU A 33 2.90 2.27 -3.44
C GLU A 33 3.65 1.02 -3.85
N VAL A 34 3.66 0.73 -5.15
CA VAL A 34 4.52 -0.31 -5.71
C VAL A 34 5.93 0.26 -5.86
N THR A 35 6.86 -0.27 -5.08
CA THR A 35 8.24 0.21 -5.00
C THR A 35 9.18 -0.47 -5.99
N SER A 36 8.81 -1.66 -6.47
CA SER A 36 9.59 -2.39 -7.49
C SER A 36 8.72 -3.40 -8.25
N ILE A 37 9.00 -3.58 -9.53
CA ILE A 37 8.50 -4.68 -10.36
C ILE A 37 9.69 -5.26 -11.12
N ASP A 38 9.93 -6.56 -10.95
CA ASP A 38 11.03 -7.28 -11.58
C ASP A 38 10.57 -8.58 -12.24
N VAL A 39 11.14 -8.89 -13.40
CA VAL A 39 10.92 -10.16 -14.12
C VAL A 39 12.22 -10.95 -14.26
N GLY A 40 13.37 -10.27 -14.17
CA GLY A 40 14.70 -10.88 -14.25
C GLY A 40 14.96 -11.68 -15.53
N ASN A 41 14.19 -11.47 -16.61
CA ASN A 41 14.31 -12.25 -17.83
C ASN A 41 15.16 -11.52 -18.87
N PRO A 42 16.37 -12.02 -19.20
CA PRO A 42 17.24 -11.38 -20.18
C PRO A 42 16.82 -11.68 -21.62
N ALA A 43 16.04 -12.74 -21.86
CA ALA A 43 15.63 -13.16 -23.20
C ALA A 43 14.38 -12.40 -23.66
N THR A 44 14.41 -11.86 -24.88
CA THR A 44 13.31 -11.07 -25.45
C THR A 44 12.23 -11.93 -26.14
N ASN A 45 12.53 -13.20 -26.42
CA ASN A 45 11.68 -14.13 -27.17
C ASN A 45 11.23 -15.35 -26.34
N VAL A 46 11.52 -15.38 -25.04
CA VAL A 46 11.14 -16.48 -24.13
C VAL A 46 10.22 -15.92 -23.05
N ILE A 47 9.16 -16.66 -22.75
CA ILE A 47 8.24 -16.31 -21.66
C ILE A 47 8.94 -16.60 -20.32
N PRO A 48 9.00 -15.63 -19.39
CA PRO A 48 9.64 -15.82 -18.09
C PRO A 48 8.89 -16.83 -17.22
N ALA A 49 9.61 -17.46 -16.30
CA ALA A 49 9.02 -18.38 -15.32
C ALA A 49 8.33 -17.64 -14.16
N LYS A 50 8.78 -16.44 -13.79
CA LYS A 50 8.23 -15.65 -12.68
C LYS A 50 8.29 -14.15 -12.95
N ALA A 51 7.46 -13.40 -12.23
CA ALA A 51 7.53 -11.96 -12.11
C ALA A 51 7.17 -11.59 -10.65
N THR A 52 7.81 -10.55 -10.12
CA THR A 52 7.69 -10.15 -8.71
C THR A 52 7.38 -8.67 -8.64
N ALA A 53 6.49 -8.28 -7.72
CA ALA A 53 6.30 -6.89 -7.33
C ALA A 53 6.56 -6.73 -5.83
N THR A 54 7.12 -5.60 -5.44
CA THR A 54 7.26 -5.17 -4.04
C THR A 54 6.44 -3.91 -3.85
N PHE A 55 5.76 -3.80 -2.71
CA PHE A 55 4.99 -2.62 -2.36
C PHE A 55 5.18 -2.25 -0.90
N ASN A 56 4.86 -1.00 -0.58
CA ASN A 56 4.73 -0.49 0.78
C ASN A 56 3.36 0.13 0.94
N ILE A 57 2.75 0.00 2.13
CA ILE A 57 1.47 0.62 2.44
C ILE A 57 1.59 1.46 3.71
N ARG A 58 1.07 2.69 3.62
CA ARG A 58 0.80 3.54 4.78
C ARG A 58 -0.71 3.67 4.92
N PHE A 59 -1.26 3.13 6.00
CA PHE A 59 -2.70 3.13 6.26
C PHE A 59 -3.07 4.10 7.38
N ASN A 60 -4.31 4.59 7.35
CA ASN A 60 -4.84 5.49 8.37
C ASN A 60 -5.64 4.74 9.45
N ASP A 61 -6.26 5.51 10.34
CA ASP A 61 -6.98 5.04 11.51
C ASP A 61 -8.28 4.27 11.21
N THR A 62 -8.68 4.10 9.95
CA THR A 62 -9.78 3.19 9.60
C THR A 62 -9.34 1.73 9.53
N TRP A 63 -8.04 1.46 9.58
CA TRP A 63 -7.48 0.14 9.44
C TRP A 63 -6.62 -0.26 10.65
N THR A 64 -6.66 -1.54 10.94
CA THR A 64 -5.64 -2.24 11.72
C THR A 64 -4.71 -2.98 10.76
N ALA A 65 -3.55 -3.43 11.25
CA ALA A 65 -2.65 -4.27 10.48
C ALA A 65 -3.35 -5.52 9.93
N GLU A 66 -4.18 -6.17 10.75
CA GLU A 66 -4.88 -7.39 10.38
C GLU A 66 -5.93 -7.14 9.30
N THR A 67 -6.71 -6.07 9.44
CA THR A 67 -7.79 -5.74 8.50
C THR A 67 -7.26 -5.27 7.15
N ILE A 68 -6.17 -4.48 7.12
CA ILE A 68 -5.56 -4.06 5.86
C ILE A 68 -4.87 -5.22 5.13
N GLN A 69 -4.22 -6.13 5.87
CA GLN A 69 -3.64 -7.34 5.28
C GLN A 69 -4.74 -8.23 4.69
N ALA A 70 -5.86 -8.42 5.42
CA ALA A 70 -7.01 -9.18 4.93
C ALA A 70 -7.61 -8.56 3.66
N GLU A 71 -7.73 -7.23 3.60
CA GLU A 71 -8.22 -6.53 2.41
C GLU A 71 -7.27 -6.70 1.21
N ILE A 72 -5.95 -6.63 1.44
CA ILE A 72 -4.95 -6.90 0.39
C ILE A 72 -5.09 -8.34 -0.13
N HIS A 73 -5.22 -9.33 0.75
CA HIS A 73 -5.47 -10.72 0.35
C HIS A 73 -6.76 -10.84 -0.49
N ASN A 74 -7.86 -10.24 -0.05
CA ASN A 74 -9.14 -10.27 -0.77
C ASN A 74 -9.02 -9.68 -2.18
N ARG A 75 -8.35 -8.53 -2.31
CA ARG A 75 -8.10 -7.89 -3.61
C ARG A 75 -7.30 -8.78 -4.55
N LEU A 76 -6.23 -9.38 -4.04
CA LEU A 76 -5.37 -10.26 -4.83
C LEU A 76 -6.10 -11.53 -5.26
N ASP A 77 -6.89 -12.16 -4.39
CA ASP A 77 -7.67 -13.36 -4.71
C ASP A 77 -8.74 -13.11 -5.77
N GLN A 78 -9.43 -11.97 -5.68
CA GLN A 78 -10.38 -11.55 -6.71
C GLN A 78 -9.65 -11.26 -8.03
N ALA A 79 -8.53 -10.56 -7.96
CA ALA A 79 -7.73 -10.18 -9.13
C ALA A 79 -7.11 -11.39 -9.83
N ALA A 80 -6.68 -12.41 -9.08
CA ALA A 80 -6.13 -13.65 -9.60
C ALA A 80 -7.12 -14.39 -10.52
N ARG A 81 -8.43 -14.20 -10.32
CA ARG A 81 -9.50 -14.78 -11.14
C ARG A 81 -9.87 -13.93 -12.36
N ARG A 82 -9.39 -12.69 -12.45
CA ARG A 82 -9.68 -11.79 -13.58
C ARG A 82 -9.03 -12.32 -14.86
N LYS A 83 -9.78 -12.23 -15.97
CA LYS A 83 -9.34 -12.75 -17.28
C LYS A 83 -8.86 -11.68 -18.25
N LYS A 84 -8.90 -10.40 -17.86
CA LYS A 84 -8.58 -9.23 -18.72
C LYS A 84 -7.27 -9.41 -19.50
N TYR A 85 -6.21 -9.84 -18.83
CA TYR A 85 -4.89 -10.03 -19.45
C TYR A 85 -4.51 -11.51 -19.71
N ARG A 86 -5.36 -12.46 -19.29
CA ARG A 86 -5.18 -13.92 -19.43
C ARG A 86 -6.43 -14.57 -20.07
N PRO A 87 -6.82 -14.17 -21.31
CA PRO A 87 -8.00 -14.71 -21.97
C PRO A 87 -7.84 -16.23 -22.22
N GLY A 88 -8.95 -16.96 -22.10
CA GLY A 88 -8.98 -18.42 -22.28
C GLY A 88 -8.41 -19.24 -21.12
N LYS A 89 -7.80 -18.61 -20.10
CA LYS A 89 -7.35 -19.31 -18.89
C LYS A 89 -8.54 -19.61 -17.96
N LYS A 90 -8.57 -20.86 -17.49
CA LYS A 90 -9.57 -21.36 -16.52
C LYS A 90 -9.07 -21.31 -15.08
N THR A 91 -7.74 -21.34 -14.89
CA THR A 91 -7.09 -21.29 -13.58
C THR A 91 -6.81 -19.85 -13.15
N ALA A 92 -6.77 -19.61 -11.85
CA ALA A 92 -6.37 -18.34 -11.27
C ALA A 92 -4.88 -18.04 -11.54
N VAL A 93 -4.44 -16.82 -11.25
CA VAL A 93 -3.01 -16.51 -11.15
C VAL A 93 -2.49 -17.23 -9.92
N ASP A 94 -1.43 -18.01 -10.10
CA ASP A 94 -0.69 -18.61 -8.99
C ASP A 94 0.28 -17.56 -8.46
N TYR A 95 0.15 -17.19 -7.19
CA TYR A 95 0.94 -16.14 -6.56
C TYR A 95 1.20 -16.45 -5.08
N GLU A 96 2.31 -15.94 -4.58
CA GLU A 96 2.67 -15.97 -3.17
C GLU A 96 2.81 -14.52 -2.67
N LEU A 97 2.29 -14.25 -1.47
CA LEU A 97 2.43 -12.97 -0.80
C LEU A 97 3.21 -13.14 0.50
N VAL A 98 4.31 -12.40 0.64
CA VAL A 98 5.20 -12.44 1.81
C VAL A 98 5.29 -11.07 2.45
N TRP A 99 4.99 -10.98 3.75
CA TRP A 99 5.13 -9.78 4.56
C TRP A 99 6.55 -9.71 5.14
N ARG A 100 7.32 -8.68 4.80
CA ARG A 100 8.73 -8.56 5.19
C ARG A 100 8.98 -7.86 6.52
N ASP A 101 8.12 -6.91 6.88
CA ASP A 101 8.31 -6.05 8.05
C ASP A 101 7.13 -6.13 9.01
N ARG A 102 7.39 -5.84 10.30
CA ARG A 102 6.31 -5.65 11.28
C ARG A 102 5.58 -4.34 10.98
N PRO A 103 4.24 -4.34 10.90
CA PRO A 103 3.49 -3.12 10.63
C PRO A 103 3.66 -2.12 11.79
N SER A 104 4.05 -0.88 11.45
CA SER A 104 3.98 0.25 12.37
C SER A 104 2.52 0.70 12.47
N HIS A 105 1.99 0.72 13.69
CA HIS A 105 0.60 1.08 13.92
C HIS A 105 0.41 2.60 13.83
N VAL A 106 -0.79 3.01 13.41
CA VAL A 106 -1.23 4.40 13.42
C VAL A 106 -1.31 4.88 14.87
N PHE A 107 -0.79 6.08 15.14
CA PHE A 107 -0.90 6.73 16.43
C PHE A 107 -1.24 8.20 16.26
N LEU A 108 -1.95 8.75 17.25
CA LEU A 108 -2.34 10.16 17.28
C LEU A 108 -2.27 10.67 18.72
N THR A 109 -1.53 11.76 18.92
CA THR A 109 -1.54 12.48 20.19
C THR A 109 -2.84 13.27 20.29
N ARG A 110 -3.64 13.03 21.34
CA ARG A 110 -4.90 13.73 21.61
C ARG A 110 -4.82 14.72 22.78
N ASP A 111 -3.65 14.87 23.39
CA ASP A 111 -3.45 15.78 24.51
C ASP A 111 -3.34 17.23 24.02
N GLU A 112 -4.45 17.97 24.11
CA GLU A 112 -4.52 19.37 23.71
C GLU A 112 -3.53 20.26 24.46
N LYS A 113 -3.26 19.96 25.74
CA LYS A 113 -2.33 20.76 26.54
C LYS A 113 -0.91 20.57 26.05
N LEU A 114 -0.52 19.33 25.76
CA LEU A 114 0.78 19.03 25.17
C LEU A 114 0.95 19.69 23.81
N ILE A 115 -0.04 19.53 22.93
CA ILE A 115 -0.04 20.09 21.57
C ILE A 115 0.08 21.62 21.61
N ASP A 116 -0.74 22.28 22.43
CA ASP A 116 -0.78 23.73 22.55
C ASP A 116 0.51 24.29 23.18
N THR A 117 1.02 23.62 24.23
CA THR A 117 2.28 24.03 24.89
C THR A 117 3.45 23.98 23.91
N LEU A 118 3.56 22.89 23.13
CA LEU A 118 4.63 22.75 22.14
C LEU A 118 4.46 23.77 21.00
N SER A 119 3.24 23.95 20.49
CA SER A 119 2.95 24.89 19.41
C SER A 119 3.27 26.33 19.78
N ARG A 120 2.89 26.75 20.99
CA ARG A 120 3.25 28.07 21.54
C ARG A 120 4.76 28.23 21.70
N SER A 121 5.45 27.18 22.13
CA SER A 121 6.92 27.22 22.27
C SER A 121 7.61 27.38 20.92
N VAL A 122 7.18 26.67 19.88
CA VAL A 122 7.70 26.82 18.50
C VAL A 122 7.43 28.22 17.98
N ALA A 123 6.20 28.72 18.16
CA ALA A 123 5.82 30.07 17.71
C ALA A 123 6.63 31.16 18.40
N ALA A 124 6.95 31.01 19.69
CA ALA A 124 7.77 31.97 20.43
C ALA A 124 9.20 32.09 19.89
N VAL A 125 9.77 31.00 19.34
CA VAL A 125 11.15 30.98 18.82
C VAL A 125 11.19 31.35 17.33
N VAL A 126 10.27 30.83 16.53
CA VAL A 126 10.29 30.92 15.06
C VAL A 126 9.41 32.07 14.53
N GLY A 127 8.50 32.59 15.36
CA GLY A 127 7.55 33.64 15.00
C GLY A 127 6.36 33.17 14.15
N LYS A 128 6.16 31.85 14.01
CA LYS A 128 5.08 31.24 13.23
C LYS A 128 4.48 30.04 13.95
N THR A 129 3.16 29.90 13.88
CA THR A 129 2.43 28.73 14.42
C THR A 129 2.66 27.51 13.52
N PRO A 130 3.09 26.36 14.06
CA PRO A 130 3.25 25.14 13.28
C PRO A 130 1.90 24.57 12.84
N VAL A 131 1.87 23.96 11.66
CA VAL A 131 0.72 23.17 11.19
C VAL A 131 0.80 21.78 11.80
N LEU A 132 -0.27 21.34 12.45
CA LEU A 132 -0.39 19.96 12.91
C LEU A 132 -0.61 19.05 11.71
N SER A 133 0.25 18.04 11.56
CA SER A 133 0.22 17.13 10.42
C SER A 133 0.50 15.69 10.85
N THR A 134 -0.20 14.76 10.23
CA THR A 134 0.03 13.30 10.29
C THR A 134 0.63 12.77 8.98
N SER A 135 1.00 13.66 8.06
CA SER A 135 1.66 13.29 6.81
C SER A 135 3.15 13.01 7.00
N GLY A 136 3.74 12.22 6.10
CA GLY A 136 5.17 11.89 6.10
C GLY A 136 5.48 10.45 6.51
N GLY A 137 6.64 10.25 7.14
CA GLY A 137 7.09 8.95 7.65
C GLY A 137 6.59 8.68 9.08
N THR A 138 7.04 7.57 9.66
CA THR A 138 6.82 7.22 11.07
C THR A 138 8.10 7.43 11.87
N SER A 139 7.99 7.89 13.12
CA SER A 139 9.08 8.10 14.06
C SER A 139 8.68 7.73 15.48
#